data_AF-A0A4R9LXS3-F1
#
_entry.id   AF-A0A4R9LXS3-F1
#
_cell.length_a   1.000
_cell.length_b   1.000
_cell.length_c   1.000
_cell.angle_alpha   90.00
_cell.angle_beta   90.00
_cell.angle_gamma   90.00
#
_symmetry.space_group_name_H-M   'P 1'
#
loop_
_entity.id
_entity.type
_entity.pdbx_description
1 polymer ?
#
loop_
_entity_poly.entity_id
_entity_poly.type
_entity_poly.pdbx_seq_one_letter_code
_entity_poly.pdbx_strand_id
1 'polypeptide(L)'
;MKKTFYLFLLTGFLFVPACSKKTVTKYERPQNIYFIQSNAEISLFKETGSGSEKLGTIQETDSVEVISQIVTKNKDQDWVDYEIKCPERFSEKCKEGLGYLRDDEIISAVYVSKIQNGHANIRDVPGKKGTILPKTTVESATSTRNWISEPNKQLSVVVDKESFFFVVSSLFPNTDDQFRIWGELEIFSELLNDPSYKDSRYEAVFKKYSILKELEKKKKKPSKEDTTTPSLSGFDPIIIEGIRSRKEEAEKNYFSGFPMRSPTYKGLVFQFNKAKQYPFVQEKLFLEISKNAAYQITGGPAGLNLFTNTESATDAVEKLKSAGQSLESGTIIGNGKIEILGKEGSRFLLTQLDFQGKERSVQNYEIKSIVAEESGGSVGFRFKLDQTEIVLTPLVVSDYLLASGQGFKEFLATIPNDYKEILKNNSYNKALVLIAVKFGAGGFDELTGKMKYSIPSSTRYWTVLELVRLHPNITRTGDYSGSFADNSYESKQGRYTDLKWRQPKGQFYISGQYSPEDDSDVKYDRTEDLCFTESGSDDLEISFSPSEMRSEHPNVRVLFTKEFGNLCDYLNSYLFGASEEG
;
A
#
# COMPACT_ATOMS: atom_id res chain seq x y z
N MET A 1 -44.56 72.67 31.15
CA MET A 1 -44.88 71.24 31.02
C MET A 1 -44.90 70.85 29.55
N LYS A 2 -43.87 70.13 29.09
CA LYS A 2 -43.89 69.27 27.89
C LYS A 2 -42.67 68.33 27.99
N LYS A 3 -42.95 67.04 28.09
CA LYS A 3 -42.01 65.91 28.04
C LYS A 3 -41.68 65.60 26.59
N THR A 4 -40.41 65.36 26.27
CA THR A 4 -39.95 64.56 25.11
C THR A 4 -38.43 64.51 25.12
N PHE A 5 -37.71 63.44 24.77
CA PHE A 5 -37.91 61.99 24.77
C PHE A 5 -36.49 61.48 24.44
N TYR A 6 -35.93 60.58 25.25
CA TYR A 6 -34.63 59.96 24.95
C TYR A 6 -34.80 59.07 23.71
N LEU A 7 -34.05 59.39 22.66
CA LEU A 7 -33.93 58.55 21.47
C LEU A 7 -32.96 57.41 21.80
N PHE A 8 -33.51 56.30 22.31
CA PHE A 8 -32.80 55.03 22.40
C PHE A 8 -32.66 54.47 20.98
N LEU A 9 -31.43 54.53 20.44
CA LEU A 9 -31.03 53.86 19.22
C LEU A 9 -31.03 52.34 19.48
N LEU A 10 -32.16 51.69 19.20
CA LEU A 10 -32.23 50.23 19.11
C LEU A 10 -31.51 49.82 17.83
N THR A 11 -30.27 49.35 17.97
CA THR A 11 -29.60 48.53 16.96
C THR A 11 -30.35 47.20 16.85
N GLY A 12 -31.33 47.15 15.95
CA GLY A 12 -31.90 45.89 15.49
C GLY A 12 -30.81 45.12 14.73
N PHE A 13 -30.14 44.20 15.42
CA PHE A 13 -29.51 43.06 14.76
C PHE A 13 -30.65 42.28 14.08
N LEU A 14 -30.86 42.56 12.80
CA LEU A 14 -31.55 41.65 11.89
C LEU A 14 -30.72 40.37 11.85
N PHE A 15 -31.06 39.41 12.71
CA PHE A 15 -30.74 38.00 12.47
C PHE A 15 -31.41 37.63 11.16
N VAL A 16 -30.67 37.75 10.06
CA VAL A 16 -31.02 37.07 8.82
C VAL A 16 -30.98 35.59 9.17
N PRO A 17 -32.10 34.85 9.16
CA PRO A 17 -32.04 33.41 9.37
C PRO A 17 -31.07 32.86 8.32
N ALA A 18 -30.04 32.15 8.77
CA ALA A 18 -29.11 31.50 7.86
C ALA A 18 -29.94 30.55 6.99
N CYS A 19 -30.20 30.94 5.74
CA CYS A 19 -30.89 30.09 4.77
C CYS A 19 -30.02 28.87 4.50
N SER A 20 -30.27 27.77 5.22
CA SER A 20 -29.73 26.46 4.87
C SER A 20 -30.42 25.99 3.59
N LYS A 21 -29.65 25.74 2.52
CA LYS A 21 -30.20 25.20 1.28
C LYS A 21 -30.27 23.69 1.41
N LYS A 22 -31.49 23.15 1.48
CA LYS A 22 -31.76 21.70 1.52
C LYS A 22 -32.01 21.18 0.12
N THR A 23 -31.23 20.20 -0.30
CA THR A 23 -31.40 19.47 -1.57
C THR A 23 -31.84 18.05 -1.25
N VAL A 24 -32.92 17.58 -1.87
CA VAL A 24 -33.44 16.22 -1.68
C VAL A 24 -33.32 15.46 -2.99
N THR A 25 -32.58 14.36 -2.96
CA THR A 25 -32.42 13.43 -4.08
C THR A 25 -33.21 12.16 -3.77
N LYS A 26 -34.38 11.99 -4.41
CA LYS A 26 -35.18 10.78 -4.26
C LYS A 26 -34.57 9.64 -5.06
N TYR A 27 -34.55 8.43 -4.48
CA TYR A 27 -34.16 7.24 -5.23
C TYR A 27 -35.31 6.81 -6.14
N GLU A 28 -35.00 6.52 -7.40
CA GLU A 28 -36.01 6.06 -8.39
C GLU A 28 -36.61 4.70 -8.03
N ARG A 29 -35.87 3.88 -7.28
CA ARG A 29 -36.30 2.59 -6.74
C ARG A 29 -35.93 2.50 -5.26
N PRO A 30 -36.78 1.88 -4.41
CA PRO A 30 -36.45 1.66 -3.00
C PRO A 30 -35.08 1.00 -2.85
N GLN A 31 -34.23 1.63 -2.04
CA GLN A 31 -32.95 1.06 -1.65
C GLN A 31 -33.08 0.46 -0.24
N ASN A 32 -32.17 -0.44 0.13
CA ASN A 32 -32.14 -1.05 1.44
C ASN A 32 -30.79 -0.82 2.11
N ILE A 33 -30.79 -0.88 3.44
CA ILE A 33 -29.56 -0.83 4.21
C ILE A 33 -28.97 -2.23 4.27
N TYR A 34 -27.72 -2.35 3.84
CA TYR A 34 -26.88 -3.48 4.13
C TYR A 34 -26.00 -3.19 5.35
N PHE A 35 -26.09 -4.03 6.37
CA PHE A 35 -25.27 -3.94 7.58
C PHE A 35 -23.98 -4.72 7.37
N ILE A 36 -22.84 -4.04 7.54
CA ILE A 36 -21.51 -4.63 7.30
C ILE A 36 -21.26 -5.78 8.27
N GLN A 37 -21.65 -5.60 9.54
CA GLN A 37 -21.67 -6.64 10.57
C GLN A 37 -23.11 -6.91 10.98
N SER A 38 -23.47 -8.17 11.20
CA SER A 38 -24.85 -8.58 11.51
C SER A 38 -25.37 -8.07 12.85
N ASN A 39 -24.47 -7.73 13.78
CA ASN A 39 -24.78 -7.16 15.08
C ASN A 39 -24.62 -5.63 15.13
N ALA A 40 -24.36 -4.97 13.99
CA ALA A 40 -24.21 -3.52 13.95
C ALA A 40 -25.55 -2.81 14.19
N GLU A 41 -25.50 -1.68 14.89
CA GLU A 41 -26.65 -0.84 15.19
C GLU A 41 -26.45 0.58 14.65
N ILE A 42 -27.37 1.06 13.81
CA ILE A 42 -27.33 2.41 13.22
C ILE A 42 -28.33 3.30 13.95
N SER A 43 -27.94 4.53 14.29
CA SER A 43 -28.81 5.46 15.02
C SER A 43 -29.94 5.99 14.15
N LEU A 44 -31.15 5.98 14.70
CA LEU A 44 -32.36 6.53 14.09
C LEU A 44 -32.67 7.90 14.68
N PHE A 45 -32.94 8.87 13.81
CA PHE A 45 -33.26 10.24 14.16
C PHE A 45 -34.65 10.65 13.67
N LYS A 46 -35.26 11.58 14.40
CA LYS A 46 -36.61 12.08 14.12
C LYS A 46 -36.66 13.07 12.96
N GLU A 47 -35.61 13.89 12.81
CA GLU A 47 -35.51 14.97 11.82
C GLU A 47 -34.09 15.05 11.25
N THR A 48 -33.90 15.87 10.22
CA THR A 48 -32.57 16.09 9.59
C THR A 48 -31.72 17.08 10.37
N GLY A 49 -30.40 16.90 10.37
CA GLY A 49 -29.43 17.83 10.97
C GLY A 49 -28.91 17.46 12.37
N SER A 50 -27.92 18.23 12.82
CA SER A 50 -27.08 17.92 13.98
C SER A 50 -27.82 17.88 15.32
N GLY A 51 -28.86 18.71 15.49
CA GLY A 51 -29.67 18.81 16.71
C GLY A 51 -30.87 17.87 16.78
N SER A 52 -31.05 16.95 15.82
CA SER A 52 -32.20 16.05 15.84
C SER A 52 -32.21 15.11 17.05
N GLU A 53 -33.39 14.90 17.61
CA GLU A 53 -33.67 13.89 18.63
C GLU A 53 -33.37 12.47 18.08
N LYS A 54 -32.60 11.68 18.84
CA LYS A 54 -32.34 10.27 18.57
C LYS A 54 -33.53 9.44 19.08
N LEU A 55 -34.20 8.73 18.17
CA LEU A 55 -35.36 7.89 18.48
C LEU A 55 -34.98 6.50 18.98
N GLY A 56 -33.81 5.99 18.57
CA GLY A 56 -33.32 4.66 18.91
C GLY A 56 -32.22 4.19 17.97
N THR A 57 -32.11 2.87 17.80
CA THR A 57 -31.21 2.23 16.83
C THR A 57 -31.97 1.21 15.99
N ILE A 58 -31.55 1.08 14.74
CA ILE A 58 -32.00 0.03 13.81
C ILE A 58 -30.93 -1.05 13.68
N GLN A 59 -31.39 -2.28 13.50
CA GLN A 59 -30.60 -3.49 13.31
C GLN A 59 -30.95 -4.15 11.98
N GLU A 60 -30.17 -5.14 11.57
CA GLU A 60 -30.40 -5.87 10.32
C GLU A 60 -31.81 -6.46 10.19
N THR A 61 -32.38 -6.92 11.31
CA THR A 61 -33.72 -7.52 11.36
C THR A 61 -34.86 -6.54 11.10
N ASP A 62 -34.61 -5.23 11.17
CA ASP A 62 -35.64 -4.20 11.00
C ASP A 62 -36.00 -3.95 9.51
N SER A 63 -35.25 -4.51 8.54
CA SER A 63 -35.50 -4.46 7.10
C SER A 63 -35.98 -3.09 6.57
N VAL A 64 -35.08 -2.11 6.62
CA VAL A 64 -35.39 -0.69 6.39
C VAL A 64 -35.22 -0.28 4.93
N GLU A 65 -36.25 0.38 4.38
CA GLU A 65 -36.22 0.98 3.04
C GLU A 65 -35.77 2.45 3.09
N VAL A 66 -34.81 2.80 2.25
CA VAL A 66 -34.29 4.16 2.08
C VAL A 66 -34.92 4.80 0.85
N ILE A 67 -35.50 5.98 1.05
CA ILE A 67 -36.37 6.67 0.10
C ILE A 67 -35.65 7.84 -0.56
N SER A 68 -34.85 8.60 0.20
CA SER A 68 -34.15 9.75 -0.33
C SER A 68 -32.83 10.05 0.40
N GLN A 69 -31.92 10.72 -0.29
CA GLN A 69 -30.74 11.36 0.28
C GLN A 69 -31.01 12.85 0.41
N ILE A 70 -30.68 13.41 1.56
CA ILE A 70 -30.90 14.82 1.88
C ILE A 70 -29.56 15.47 2.17
N VAL A 71 -29.22 16.52 1.42
CA VAL A 71 -28.02 17.33 1.64
C VAL A 71 -28.44 18.70 2.15
N THR A 72 -28.06 19.05 3.36
CA THR A 72 -28.31 20.36 3.98
C THR A 72 -27.01 21.15 3.99
N LYS A 73 -26.95 22.20 3.15
CA LYS A 73 -25.78 23.08 3.09
C LYS A 73 -25.88 24.18 4.14
N ASN A 74 -24.94 24.18 5.10
CA ASN A 74 -24.75 25.26 6.05
C ASN A 74 -23.47 26.03 5.71
N LYS A 75 -23.30 27.25 6.25
CA LYS A 75 -22.12 28.10 5.97
C LYS A 75 -20.78 27.43 6.32
N ASP A 76 -20.80 26.54 7.32
CA ASP A 76 -19.59 25.92 7.86
C ASP A 76 -19.39 24.46 7.41
N GLN A 77 -20.47 23.73 7.06
CA GLN A 77 -20.40 22.31 6.69
C GLN A 77 -21.69 21.84 5.98
N ASP A 78 -21.52 20.94 5.00
CA ASP A 78 -22.63 20.20 4.39
C ASP A 78 -22.98 18.97 5.25
N TRP A 79 -24.27 18.77 5.55
CA TRP A 79 -24.81 17.62 6.29
C TRP A 79 -25.55 16.68 5.35
N VAL A 80 -25.31 15.38 5.46
CA VAL A 80 -26.00 14.37 4.65
C VAL A 80 -26.80 13.44 5.55
N ASP A 81 -28.11 13.39 5.31
CA ASP A 81 -29.03 12.48 5.98
C ASP A 81 -29.71 11.58 4.94
N TYR A 82 -30.10 10.38 5.36
CA TYR A 82 -30.86 9.43 4.55
C TYR A 82 -32.24 9.24 5.13
N GLU A 83 -33.26 9.57 4.35
CA GLU A 83 -34.66 9.42 4.72
C GLU A 83 -35.11 7.98 4.49
N ILE A 84 -35.71 7.39 5.51
CA ILE A 84 -36.14 6.01 5.50
C ILE A 84 -37.61 5.87 5.86
N LYS A 85 -38.21 4.78 5.40
CA LYS A 85 -39.49 4.32 5.95
C LYS A 85 -39.26 3.86 7.38
N CYS A 86 -40.00 4.43 8.32
CA CYS A 86 -39.80 4.13 9.73
C CYS A 86 -40.08 2.64 10.02
N PRO A 87 -39.18 1.94 10.74
CA PRO A 87 -39.42 0.55 11.14
C PRO A 87 -40.66 0.47 12.03
N GLU A 88 -41.38 -0.66 11.97
CA GLU A 88 -42.64 -0.84 12.72
C GLU A 88 -42.48 -0.55 14.23
N ARG A 89 -41.36 -0.97 14.83
CA ARG A 89 -41.03 -0.74 16.24
C ARG A 89 -40.97 0.74 16.65
N PHE A 90 -40.75 1.64 15.70
CA PHE A 90 -40.61 3.07 15.92
C PHE A 90 -41.74 3.89 15.26
N SER A 91 -42.73 3.22 14.67
CA SER A 91 -43.81 3.85 13.89
C SER A 91 -44.53 4.98 14.63
N GLU A 92 -44.77 4.84 15.94
CA GLU A 92 -45.42 5.85 16.79
C GLU A 92 -44.51 7.07 17.11
N LYS A 93 -43.19 6.92 16.99
CA LYS A 93 -42.20 7.96 17.30
C LYS A 93 -41.76 8.76 16.08
N CYS A 94 -41.93 8.19 14.89
CA CYS A 94 -41.59 8.81 13.62
C CYS A 94 -42.68 9.76 13.16
N LYS A 95 -42.27 10.94 12.67
CA LYS A 95 -43.20 11.91 12.10
C LYS A 95 -43.59 11.45 10.70
N GLU A 96 -44.89 11.35 10.43
CA GLU A 96 -45.43 10.93 9.11
C GLU A 96 -44.90 9.55 8.64
N GLY A 97 -44.49 8.69 9.58
CA GLY A 97 -43.93 7.38 9.28
C GLY A 97 -42.52 7.41 8.67
N LEU A 98 -41.82 8.53 8.77
CA LEU A 98 -40.46 8.72 8.27
C LEU A 98 -39.45 8.87 9.41
N GLY A 99 -38.26 8.34 9.18
CA GLY A 99 -37.10 8.52 10.04
C GLY A 99 -35.86 8.90 9.23
N TYR A 100 -34.80 9.29 9.93
CA TYR A 100 -33.57 9.75 9.30
C TYR A 100 -32.36 9.03 9.87
N LEU A 101 -31.42 8.68 8.99
CA LEU A 101 -30.11 8.14 9.32
C LEU A 101 -29.05 9.12 8.91
N ARG A 102 -27.95 9.16 9.66
CA ARG A 102 -26.85 10.07 9.36
C ARG A 102 -25.81 9.41 8.48
N ASP A 103 -25.15 10.21 7.65
CA ASP A 103 -24.07 9.72 6.79
C ASP A 103 -22.83 9.30 7.57
N ASP A 104 -22.62 9.80 8.78
CA ASP A 104 -21.50 9.42 9.66
C ASP A 104 -21.43 7.91 9.95
N GLU A 105 -22.57 7.21 9.98
CA GLU A 105 -22.66 5.75 10.16
C GLU A 105 -22.83 4.96 8.84
N ILE A 106 -23.02 5.64 7.70
CA ILE A 106 -23.31 5.04 6.38
C ILE A 106 -22.18 5.28 5.38
N ILE A 107 -21.79 4.25 4.64
CA ILE A 107 -20.81 4.35 3.56
C ILE A 107 -21.49 4.82 2.28
N SER A 108 -20.88 5.81 1.62
CA SER A 108 -21.37 6.29 0.33
C SER A 108 -21.11 5.27 -0.78
N ALA A 109 -21.97 5.25 -1.80
CA ALA A 109 -21.81 4.38 -2.97
C ALA A 109 -20.46 4.55 -3.68
N VAL A 110 -19.93 5.78 -3.72
CA VAL A 110 -18.60 6.06 -4.30
C VAL A 110 -17.51 5.34 -3.51
N TYR A 111 -17.60 5.36 -2.18
CA TYR A 111 -16.60 4.69 -1.33
C TYR A 111 -16.74 3.16 -1.39
N VAL A 112 -17.97 2.64 -1.44
CA VAL A 112 -18.22 1.22 -1.72
C VAL A 112 -17.56 0.80 -3.02
N SER A 113 -17.71 1.58 -4.10
CA SER A 113 -17.05 1.29 -5.38
C SER A 113 -15.53 1.29 -5.29
N LYS A 114 -14.93 2.19 -4.50
CA LYS A 114 -13.48 2.16 -4.25
C LYS A 114 -13.06 0.87 -3.53
N ILE A 115 -13.80 0.42 -2.52
CA ILE A 115 -13.52 -0.85 -1.82
C ILE A 115 -13.69 -2.04 -2.79
N GLN A 116 -14.78 -2.08 -3.56
CA GLN A 116 -15.03 -3.12 -4.57
C GLN A 116 -13.87 -3.24 -5.57
N ASN A 117 -13.27 -2.09 -5.92
CA ASN A 117 -12.14 -1.97 -6.83
C ASN A 117 -10.76 -2.05 -6.14
N GLY A 118 -10.70 -2.16 -4.80
CA GLY A 118 -9.45 -2.28 -4.03
C GLY A 118 -8.68 -0.98 -3.84
N HIS A 119 -9.29 0.14 -4.24
CA HIS A 119 -8.69 1.46 -4.12
C HIS A 119 -8.96 2.11 -2.75
N ALA A 120 -9.59 1.39 -1.82
CA ALA A 120 -9.88 1.84 -0.46
C ALA A 120 -10.07 0.65 0.49
N ASN A 121 -9.81 0.85 1.78
CA ASN A 121 -10.11 -0.10 2.82
C ASN A 121 -11.26 0.41 3.71
N ILE A 122 -12.06 -0.51 4.25
CA ILE A 122 -13.11 -0.19 5.21
C ILE A 122 -12.54 0.47 6.49
N ARG A 123 -11.27 0.21 6.81
CA ARG A 123 -10.56 0.80 7.96
C ARG A 123 -10.33 2.29 7.86
N ASP A 124 -10.25 2.83 6.64
CA ASP A 124 -9.98 4.25 6.45
C ASP A 124 -11.22 5.10 6.76
N VAL A 125 -12.37 4.45 7.00
CA VAL A 125 -13.63 5.08 7.41
C VAL A 125 -14.16 4.45 8.71
N PRO A 126 -13.48 4.67 9.85
CA PRO A 126 -13.90 4.10 11.12
C PRO A 126 -15.29 4.59 11.53
N GLY A 127 -16.06 3.72 12.19
CA GLY A 127 -17.40 4.05 12.69
C GLY A 127 -18.55 3.84 11.69
N LYS A 128 -18.24 3.50 10.43
CA LYS A 128 -19.24 3.11 9.44
C LYS A 128 -19.80 1.71 9.73
N LYS A 129 -21.13 1.58 9.67
CA LYS A 129 -21.87 0.39 10.11
C LYS A 129 -22.72 -0.24 9.02
N GLY A 130 -23.08 0.54 8.00
CA GLY A 130 -23.84 0.04 6.86
C GLY A 130 -23.57 0.81 5.56
N THR A 131 -24.19 0.35 4.49
CA THR A 131 -24.25 1.03 3.19
C THR A 131 -25.64 0.89 2.60
N ILE A 132 -25.97 1.76 1.65
CA ILE A 132 -27.25 1.74 0.94
C ILE A 132 -27.03 1.03 -0.39
N LEU A 133 -27.79 -0.03 -0.64
CA LEU A 133 -27.71 -0.86 -1.85
C LEU A 133 -29.11 -1.19 -2.37
N PRO A 134 -29.26 -1.56 -3.66
CA PRO A 134 -30.52 -2.07 -4.17
C PRO A 134 -30.94 -3.34 -3.41
N LYS A 135 -32.25 -3.55 -3.23
CA LYS A 135 -32.78 -4.71 -2.49
C LYS A 135 -32.21 -6.06 -2.97
N THR A 136 -32.16 -6.27 -4.28
CA THR A 136 -31.60 -7.50 -4.88
C THR A 136 -30.13 -7.68 -4.53
N THR A 137 -29.36 -6.59 -4.47
CA THR A 137 -27.95 -6.58 -4.08
C THR A 137 -27.77 -6.79 -2.58
N VAL A 138 -28.72 -6.39 -1.73
CA VAL A 138 -28.69 -6.68 -0.29
C VAL A 138 -28.89 -8.17 -0.02
N GLU A 139 -29.80 -8.83 -0.75
CA GLU A 139 -30.06 -10.27 -0.60
C GLU A 139 -28.80 -11.10 -0.93
N SER A 140 -28.16 -10.81 -2.06
CA SER A 140 -26.90 -11.45 -2.48
C SER A 140 -25.70 -11.06 -1.60
N ALA A 141 -25.62 -9.80 -1.13
CA ALA A 141 -24.60 -9.37 -0.17
C ALA A 141 -24.73 -10.14 1.16
N THR A 142 -25.96 -10.34 1.62
CA THR A 142 -26.28 -11.08 2.85
C THR A 142 -25.98 -12.58 2.66
N SER A 143 -26.35 -13.15 1.51
CA SER A 143 -26.03 -14.53 1.17
C SER A 143 -24.52 -14.77 1.11
N THR A 144 -23.76 -13.87 0.47
CA THR A 144 -22.30 -13.89 0.43
C THR A 144 -21.71 -13.80 1.84
N ARG A 145 -22.17 -12.85 2.66
CA ARG A 145 -21.67 -12.67 4.03
C ARG A 145 -21.88 -13.92 4.88
N ASN A 146 -23.06 -14.51 4.81
CA ASN A 146 -23.41 -15.73 5.54
C ASN A 146 -22.62 -16.94 5.03
N TRP A 147 -22.40 -17.03 3.72
CA TRP A 147 -21.58 -18.08 3.10
C TRP A 147 -20.13 -18.02 3.57
N ILE A 148 -19.53 -16.84 3.58
CA ILE A 148 -18.13 -16.69 3.97
C ILE A 148 -17.94 -16.83 5.49
N SER A 149 -18.91 -16.37 6.28
CA SER A 149 -18.84 -16.44 7.76
C SER A 149 -19.18 -17.82 8.32
N GLU A 150 -20.15 -18.52 7.72
CA GLU A 150 -20.62 -19.85 8.15
C GLU A 150 -20.71 -20.86 6.98
N PRO A 151 -19.58 -21.14 6.28
CA PRO A 151 -19.57 -21.93 5.03
C PRO A 151 -20.02 -23.38 5.17
N ASN A 152 -20.00 -23.91 6.39
CA ASN A 152 -20.45 -25.26 6.70
C ASN A 152 -21.99 -25.38 6.79
N LYS A 153 -22.71 -24.27 6.98
CA LYS A 153 -24.18 -24.26 7.07
C LYS A 153 -24.86 -23.90 5.75
N GLN A 154 -24.14 -23.31 4.80
CA GLN A 154 -24.71 -22.88 3.53
C GLN A 154 -24.64 -23.98 2.46
N LEU A 155 -25.80 -24.34 1.91
CA LEU A 155 -25.93 -25.25 0.76
C LEU A 155 -26.41 -24.54 -0.51
N SER A 156 -27.06 -23.40 -0.36
CA SER A 156 -27.51 -22.54 -1.46
C SER A 156 -26.96 -21.13 -1.24
N VAL A 157 -26.27 -20.61 -2.25
CA VAL A 157 -25.63 -19.29 -2.20
C VAL A 157 -25.95 -18.54 -3.49
N VAL A 158 -26.36 -17.28 -3.31
CA VAL A 158 -26.56 -16.32 -4.39
C VAL A 158 -25.51 -15.26 -4.25
N VAL A 159 -24.61 -15.17 -5.22
CA VAL A 159 -23.61 -14.10 -5.28
C VAL A 159 -23.91 -13.21 -6.48
N ASP A 160 -23.48 -11.96 -6.39
CA ASP A 160 -23.40 -11.07 -7.53
C ASP A 160 -22.09 -10.30 -7.45
N LYS A 161 -21.57 -9.88 -8.60
CA LYS A 161 -20.29 -9.18 -8.69
C LYS A 161 -20.30 -7.86 -7.92
N GLU A 162 -21.41 -7.13 -7.95
CA GLU A 162 -21.50 -5.79 -7.36
C GLU A 162 -21.31 -5.88 -5.85
N SER A 163 -21.91 -6.85 -5.17
CA SER A 163 -21.72 -6.99 -3.72
C SER A 163 -20.50 -7.82 -3.32
N PHE A 164 -20.12 -8.83 -4.10
CA PHE A 164 -19.20 -9.87 -3.65
C PHE A 164 -17.86 -9.32 -3.12
N PHE A 165 -17.16 -8.50 -3.91
CA PHE A 165 -15.85 -7.97 -3.53
C PHE A 165 -15.92 -7.00 -2.36
N PHE A 166 -16.99 -6.20 -2.28
CA PHE A 166 -17.23 -5.32 -1.14
C PHE A 166 -17.43 -6.11 0.14
N VAL A 167 -18.27 -7.15 0.11
CA VAL A 167 -18.61 -7.96 1.28
C VAL A 167 -17.37 -8.67 1.81
N VAL A 168 -16.62 -9.36 0.94
CA VAL A 168 -15.41 -10.09 1.36
C VAL A 168 -14.38 -9.12 1.95
N SER A 169 -14.12 -7.99 1.28
CA SER A 169 -13.14 -6.99 1.75
C SER A 169 -13.56 -6.31 3.06
N SER A 170 -14.86 -6.16 3.30
CA SER A 170 -15.39 -5.58 4.53
C SER A 170 -15.35 -6.54 5.72
N LEU A 171 -15.54 -7.84 5.47
CA LEU A 171 -15.41 -8.89 6.50
C LEU A 171 -13.97 -9.12 6.93
N PHE A 172 -13.02 -8.98 6.00
CA PHE A 172 -11.60 -9.19 6.24
C PHE A 172 -10.82 -7.91 5.94
N PRO A 173 -10.78 -6.96 6.87
CA PRO A 173 -10.16 -5.67 6.61
C PRO A 173 -8.64 -5.66 6.83
N ASN A 174 -8.09 -6.68 7.51
CA ASN A 174 -6.63 -6.85 7.68
C ASN A 174 -6.00 -7.45 6.42
N THR A 175 -4.81 -6.99 6.05
CA THR A 175 -3.99 -7.57 4.96
C THR A 175 -3.83 -9.10 5.10
N ASP A 176 -3.60 -9.62 6.31
CA ASP A 176 -3.38 -11.06 6.55
C ASP A 176 -4.64 -11.87 6.34
N ASP A 177 -5.76 -11.31 6.77
CA ASP A 177 -7.06 -11.94 6.60
C ASP A 177 -7.48 -11.88 5.13
N GLN A 178 -7.17 -10.79 4.41
CA GLN A 178 -7.38 -10.68 2.97
C GLN A 178 -6.55 -11.71 2.20
N PHE A 179 -5.26 -11.76 2.46
CA PHE A 179 -4.37 -12.74 1.85
C PHE A 179 -4.89 -14.18 2.08
N ARG A 180 -5.30 -14.48 3.31
CA ARG A 180 -5.92 -15.78 3.65
C ARG A 180 -7.21 -16.03 2.88
N ILE A 181 -8.18 -15.14 2.95
CA ILE A 181 -9.52 -15.40 2.40
C ILE A 181 -9.50 -15.45 0.88
N TRP A 182 -8.72 -14.59 0.23
CA TRP A 182 -8.61 -14.59 -1.24
C TRP A 182 -7.90 -15.85 -1.74
N GLY A 183 -6.84 -16.30 -1.07
CA GLY A 183 -6.21 -17.59 -1.37
C GLY A 183 -7.16 -18.78 -1.13
N GLU A 184 -7.97 -18.73 -0.07
CA GLU A 184 -8.99 -19.76 0.20
C GLU A 184 -10.07 -19.80 -0.90
N LEU A 185 -10.53 -18.64 -1.37
CA LEU A 185 -11.54 -18.51 -2.41
C LEU A 185 -11.02 -18.93 -3.80
N GLU A 186 -9.74 -18.69 -4.09
CA GLU A 186 -9.11 -19.20 -5.30
C GLU A 186 -9.10 -20.74 -5.29
N ILE A 187 -8.64 -21.35 -4.19
CA ILE A 187 -8.69 -22.82 -4.01
C ILE A 187 -10.13 -23.34 -4.12
N PHE A 188 -11.09 -22.66 -3.50
CA PHE A 188 -12.51 -23.02 -3.63
C PHE A 188 -12.96 -23.02 -5.09
N SER A 189 -12.58 -22.01 -5.88
CA SER A 189 -12.93 -21.92 -7.30
C SER A 189 -12.35 -23.06 -8.15
N GLU A 190 -11.14 -23.53 -7.82
CA GLU A 190 -10.54 -24.70 -8.47
C GLU A 190 -11.27 -26.00 -8.10
N LEU A 191 -11.65 -26.15 -6.83
CA LEU A 191 -12.40 -27.32 -6.34
C LEU A 191 -13.83 -27.40 -6.87
N LEU A 192 -14.42 -26.30 -7.35
CA LEU A 192 -15.70 -26.37 -8.05
C LEU A 192 -15.60 -27.23 -9.32
N ASN A 193 -14.48 -27.16 -10.02
CA ASN A 193 -14.25 -27.94 -11.25
C ASN A 193 -13.91 -29.40 -10.93
N ASP A 194 -13.06 -29.63 -9.92
CA ASP A 194 -12.67 -30.96 -9.45
C ASP A 194 -12.75 -31.11 -7.92
N PRO A 195 -13.94 -31.40 -7.35
CA PRO A 195 -14.11 -31.60 -5.91
C PRO A 195 -13.43 -32.86 -5.38
N SER A 196 -13.02 -33.78 -6.27
CA SER A 196 -12.37 -35.03 -5.90
C SER A 196 -10.85 -34.93 -5.79
N TYR A 197 -10.31 -33.73 -5.96
CA TYR A 197 -8.88 -33.46 -5.89
C TYR A 197 -8.33 -33.74 -4.48
N LYS A 198 -7.33 -34.63 -4.38
CA LYS A 198 -6.75 -35.08 -3.11
C LYS A 198 -5.37 -34.46 -2.92
N ASP A 199 -5.36 -33.29 -2.31
CA ASP A 199 -4.15 -32.61 -1.84
C ASP A 199 -4.41 -32.09 -0.43
N SER A 200 -3.44 -32.27 0.48
CA SER A 200 -3.58 -31.90 1.90
C SER A 200 -3.87 -30.41 2.11
N ARG A 201 -3.47 -29.56 1.16
CA ARG A 201 -3.69 -28.10 1.18
C ARG A 201 -5.12 -27.74 0.76
N TYR A 202 -5.68 -28.49 -0.18
CA TYR A 202 -7.04 -28.33 -0.68
C TYR A 202 -8.06 -28.96 0.28
N GLU A 203 -7.63 -29.97 1.05
CA GLU A 203 -8.47 -30.71 1.99
C GLU A 203 -9.06 -29.81 3.08
N ALA A 204 -8.32 -28.79 3.55
CA ALA A 204 -8.82 -27.84 4.53
C ALA A 204 -10.00 -27.02 3.97
N VAL A 205 -9.87 -26.51 2.74
CA VAL A 205 -10.93 -25.75 2.05
C VAL A 205 -12.11 -26.66 1.74
N PHE A 206 -11.87 -27.85 1.19
CA PHE A 206 -12.90 -28.86 0.93
C PHE A 206 -13.71 -29.21 2.18
N LYS A 207 -13.05 -29.39 3.33
CA LYS A 207 -13.71 -29.68 4.61
C LYS A 207 -14.52 -28.49 5.13
N LYS A 208 -14.11 -27.27 4.85
CA LYS A 208 -14.74 -26.03 5.32
C LYS A 208 -16.06 -25.73 4.63
N TYR A 209 -16.14 -25.93 3.30
CA TYR A 209 -17.30 -25.56 2.48
C TYR A 209 -18.23 -26.73 2.19
N SER A 210 -19.47 -26.68 2.69
CA SER A 210 -20.45 -27.78 2.52
C SER A 210 -20.89 -27.99 1.07
N ILE A 211 -20.94 -26.94 0.25
CA ILE A 211 -21.25 -27.03 -1.19
C ILE A 211 -20.31 -28.01 -1.90
N LEU A 212 -19.00 -27.97 -1.63
CA LEU A 212 -18.03 -28.86 -2.29
C LEU A 212 -18.25 -30.33 -1.96
N LYS A 213 -18.62 -30.63 -0.70
CA LYS A 213 -18.92 -32.00 -0.25
C LYS A 213 -20.14 -32.58 -0.97
N GLU A 214 -21.19 -31.78 -1.12
CA GLU A 214 -22.42 -32.21 -1.79
C GLU A 214 -22.21 -32.35 -3.32
N LEU A 215 -21.40 -31.48 -3.93
CA LEU A 215 -20.98 -31.64 -5.34
C LEU A 215 -20.19 -32.94 -5.56
N GLU A 216 -19.28 -33.29 -4.66
CA GLU A 216 -18.51 -34.54 -4.74
C GLU A 216 -19.43 -35.77 -4.61
N LYS A 217 -20.40 -35.74 -3.68
CA LYS A 217 -21.41 -36.80 -3.52
C LYS A 217 -22.23 -36.99 -4.79
N LYS A 218 -22.72 -35.89 -5.40
CA LYS A 218 -23.48 -35.94 -6.66
C LYS A 218 -22.66 -36.52 -7.81
N LYS A 219 -21.37 -36.18 -7.93
CA LYS A 219 -20.47 -36.79 -8.93
C LYS A 219 -20.30 -38.30 -8.71
N LYS A 220 -20.19 -38.75 -7.45
CA LYS A 220 -19.97 -40.16 -7.09
C LYS A 220 -21.24 -41.03 -7.17
N LYS A 221 -22.41 -40.45 -6.88
CA LYS A 221 -23.72 -41.12 -6.93
C LYS A 221 -24.75 -40.16 -7.52
N PRO A 222 -25.02 -40.21 -8.84
CA PRO A 222 -26.18 -39.55 -9.43
C PRO A 222 -27.45 -40.30 -8.99
N SER A 223 -27.88 -40.09 -7.74
CA SER A 223 -29.10 -40.65 -7.17
C SER A 223 -30.32 -39.79 -7.57
N LYS A 224 -31.46 -40.44 -7.81
CA LYS A 224 -32.68 -39.84 -8.35
C LYS A 224 -33.52 -39.06 -7.33
N GLU A 225 -33.12 -38.93 -6.06
CA GLU A 225 -34.05 -38.46 -5.01
C GLU A 225 -33.38 -37.73 -3.81
N ASP A 226 -32.30 -36.97 -4.02
CA ASP A 226 -31.78 -36.07 -2.96
C ASP A 226 -32.38 -34.65 -3.11
N THR A 227 -33.21 -34.28 -2.14
CA THR A 227 -34.06 -33.07 -2.12
C THR A 227 -33.33 -31.76 -1.79
N THR A 228 -32.04 -31.79 -1.44
CA THR A 228 -31.22 -30.59 -1.28
C THR A 228 -30.19 -30.51 -2.39
N THR A 229 -30.55 -29.82 -3.48
CA THR A 229 -29.58 -29.51 -4.53
C THR A 229 -28.72 -28.34 -4.07
N PRO A 230 -27.39 -28.54 -3.88
CA PRO A 230 -26.51 -27.41 -3.64
C PRO A 230 -26.57 -26.49 -4.86
N SER A 231 -26.73 -25.19 -4.64
CA SER A 231 -26.76 -24.19 -5.71
C SER A 231 -25.81 -23.06 -5.39
N LEU A 232 -24.95 -22.74 -6.35
CA LEU A 232 -24.08 -21.58 -6.31
C LEU A 232 -24.40 -20.74 -7.55
N SER A 233 -25.32 -19.80 -7.38
CA SER A 233 -25.82 -18.97 -8.47
C SER A 233 -25.07 -17.64 -8.53
N GLY A 234 -24.79 -17.18 -9.75
CA GLY A 234 -24.06 -15.92 -10.00
C GLY A 234 -22.54 -16.00 -9.77
N PHE A 235 -22.00 -17.15 -9.34
CA PHE A 235 -20.55 -17.36 -9.23
C PHE A 235 -19.98 -17.70 -10.61
N ASP A 236 -19.73 -16.66 -11.40
CA ASP A 236 -19.36 -16.73 -12.80
C ASP A 236 -17.83 -16.53 -13.02
N PRO A 237 -17.33 -16.69 -14.26
CA PRO A 237 -15.91 -16.46 -14.56
C PRO A 237 -15.39 -15.06 -14.22
N ILE A 238 -16.25 -14.04 -14.18
CA ILE A 238 -15.85 -12.66 -13.86
C ILE A 238 -15.52 -12.55 -12.36
N ILE A 239 -16.31 -13.20 -11.51
CA ILE A 239 -15.99 -13.30 -10.07
C ILE A 239 -14.70 -14.09 -9.87
N ILE A 240 -14.50 -15.21 -10.58
CA ILE A 240 -13.28 -16.03 -10.49
C ILE A 240 -12.04 -15.21 -10.89
N GLU A 241 -12.09 -14.47 -11.99
CA GLU A 241 -10.98 -13.63 -12.41
C GLU A 241 -10.69 -12.52 -11.40
N GLY A 242 -11.74 -11.88 -10.87
CA GLY A 242 -11.58 -10.88 -9.82
C GLY A 242 -11.02 -11.45 -8.51
N ILE A 243 -11.34 -12.71 -8.15
CA ILE A 243 -10.72 -13.40 -7.01
C ILE A 243 -9.21 -13.56 -7.23
N ARG A 244 -8.80 -13.99 -8.43
CA ARG A 244 -7.37 -14.14 -8.76
C ARG A 244 -6.63 -12.81 -8.67
N SER A 245 -7.19 -11.76 -9.27
CA SER A 245 -6.62 -10.41 -9.20
C SER A 245 -6.51 -9.89 -7.76
N ARG A 246 -7.56 -10.07 -6.95
CA ARG A 246 -7.54 -9.69 -5.52
C ARG A 246 -6.55 -10.48 -4.70
N LYS A 247 -6.40 -11.77 -5.01
CA LYS A 247 -5.43 -12.64 -4.36
C LYS A 247 -4.01 -12.16 -4.67
N GLU A 248 -3.68 -11.90 -5.94
CA GLU A 248 -2.37 -11.36 -6.35
C GLU A 248 -2.04 -10.03 -5.66
N GLU A 249 -3.00 -9.11 -5.59
CA GLU A 249 -2.86 -7.85 -4.85
C GLU A 249 -2.61 -8.09 -3.35
N ALA A 250 -3.41 -8.96 -2.74
CA ALA A 250 -3.25 -9.30 -1.33
C ALA A 250 -1.92 -10.04 -1.04
N GLU A 251 -1.43 -10.87 -1.97
CA GLU A 251 -0.09 -11.49 -1.89
C GLU A 251 0.98 -10.40 -1.91
N LYS A 252 0.93 -9.48 -2.90
CA LYS A 252 1.88 -8.38 -3.02
C LYS A 252 1.92 -7.56 -1.73
N ASN A 253 0.78 -7.16 -1.20
CA ASN A 253 0.69 -6.37 0.04
C ASN A 253 1.13 -7.16 1.27
N TYR A 254 0.82 -8.46 1.34
CA TYR A 254 1.23 -9.31 2.46
C TYR A 254 2.75 -9.41 2.56
N PHE A 255 3.41 -9.66 1.41
CA PHE A 255 4.86 -9.77 1.34
C PHE A 255 5.51 -8.38 1.48
N SER A 256 5.07 -7.36 0.75
CA SER A 256 5.70 -6.03 0.81
C SER A 256 5.66 -5.42 2.22
N GLY A 257 4.57 -5.64 2.96
CA GLY A 257 4.42 -5.17 4.34
C GLY A 257 5.06 -6.08 5.41
N PHE A 258 5.65 -7.23 5.06
CA PHE A 258 6.18 -8.17 6.05
C PHE A 258 7.21 -7.57 7.02
N PRO A 259 8.20 -6.77 6.59
CA PRO A 259 9.19 -6.20 7.50
C PRO A 259 8.59 -5.22 8.53
N MET A 260 7.37 -4.70 8.30
CA MET A 260 6.66 -3.79 9.21
C MET A 260 5.88 -4.52 10.32
N ARG A 261 5.70 -5.84 10.20
CA ARG A 261 4.81 -6.61 11.09
C ARG A 261 5.30 -6.73 12.52
N SER A 262 6.59 -6.48 12.75
CA SER A 262 7.20 -6.50 14.07
C SER A 262 8.31 -5.46 14.15
N PRO A 263 8.43 -4.74 15.28
CA PRO A 263 9.56 -3.86 15.52
C PRO A 263 10.83 -4.62 15.91
N THR A 264 10.79 -5.97 15.96
CA THR A 264 11.93 -6.83 16.31
C THR A 264 12.10 -8.03 15.37
N TYR A 265 13.32 -8.49 15.13
CA TYR A 265 13.66 -9.71 14.37
C TYR A 265 13.05 -10.95 14.99
N LYS A 266 13.12 -11.09 16.32
CA LYS A 266 12.42 -12.16 17.05
C LYS A 266 10.93 -12.22 16.73
N GLY A 267 10.26 -11.06 16.69
CA GLY A 267 8.86 -10.99 16.31
C GLY A 267 8.62 -11.30 14.83
N LEU A 268 9.52 -10.90 13.92
CA LEU A 268 9.44 -11.28 12.50
C LEU A 268 9.62 -12.79 12.30
N VAL A 269 10.54 -13.41 13.03
CA VAL A 269 10.73 -14.87 13.09
C VAL A 269 9.44 -15.56 13.52
N PHE A 270 8.77 -15.04 14.56
CA PHE A 270 7.47 -15.55 14.99
C PHE A 270 6.41 -15.43 13.88
N GLN A 271 6.34 -14.28 13.18
CA GLN A 271 5.40 -14.09 12.06
C GLN A 271 5.68 -15.04 10.90
N PHE A 272 6.95 -15.21 10.51
CA PHE A 272 7.36 -16.16 9.48
C PHE A 272 6.91 -17.59 9.83
N ASN A 273 7.17 -18.03 11.06
CA ASN A 273 6.84 -19.39 11.50
C ASN A 273 5.33 -19.62 11.67
N LYS A 274 4.54 -18.56 11.88
CA LYS A 274 3.07 -18.61 11.87
C LYS A 274 2.52 -18.84 10.46
N ALA A 275 3.25 -18.43 9.41
CA ALA A 275 2.82 -18.55 8.02
C ALA A 275 2.76 -20.00 7.50
N LYS A 276 3.31 -20.99 8.22
CA LYS A 276 3.24 -22.42 7.88
C LYS A 276 1.82 -22.96 7.65
N GLN A 277 0.81 -22.26 8.14
CA GLN A 277 -0.60 -22.59 7.93
C GLN A 277 -1.09 -22.30 6.50
N TYR A 278 -0.31 -21.55 5.72
CA TYR A 278 -0.61 -21.20 4.34
C TYR A 278 0.36 -21.90 3.38
N PRO A 279 -0.13 -22.54 2.31
CA PRO A 279 0.73 -23.19 1.34
C PRO A 279 1.76 -22.25 0.73
N PHE A 280 3.04 -22.68 0.71
CA PHE A 280 4.16 -22.01 0.05
C PHE A 280 4.53 -20.60 0.54
N VAL A 281 3.87 -20.10 1.58
CA VAL A 281 4.12 -18.73 2.05
C VAL A 281 5.47 -18.62 2.72
N GLN A 282 5.94 -19.66 3.41
CA GLN A 282 7.27 -19.66 4.00
C GLN A 282 8.36 -19.68 2.92
N GLU A 283 8.16 -20.45 1.84
CA GLU A 283 9.03 -20.47 0.67
C GLU A 283 9.08 -19.11 -0.02
N LYS A 284 7.92 -18.51 -0.29
CA LYS A 284 7.84 -17.17 -0.89
C LYS A 284 8.48 -16.11 0.01
N LEU A 285 8.21 -16.11 1.32
CA LEU A 285 8.86 -15.20 2.28
C LEU A 285 10.36 -15.43 2.35
N PHE A 286 10.83 -16.68 2.31
CA PHE A 286 12.26 -16.95 2.24
C PHE A 286 12.84 -16.35 0.96
N LEU A 287 12.20 -16.52 -0.20
CA LEU A 287 12.66 -15.93 -1.45
C LEU A 287 12.76 -14.41 -1.33
N GLU A 288 11.75 -13.74 -0.77
CA GLU A 288 11.78 -12.27 -0.57
C GLU A 288 12.88 -11.83 0.40
N ILE A 289 13.01 -12.48 1.56
CA ILE A 289 14.00 -12.10 2.59
C ILE A 289 15.43 -12.44 2.14
N SER A 290 15.61 -13.56 1.44
CA SER A 290 16.92 -14.05 1.00
C SER A 290 17.35 -13.49 -0.34
N LYS A 291 16.44 -12.87 -1.10
CA LYS A 291 16.75 -12.22 -2.37
C LYS A 291 17.91 -11.26 -2.17
N ASN A 292 19.00 -11.51 -2.88
CA ASN A 292 20.23 -10.71 -2.79
C ASN A 292 20.75 -10.57 -1.36
N ALA A 293 20.57 -11.57 -0.49
CA ALA A 293 21.14 -11.61 0.85
C ALA A 293 22.33 -12.59 0.90
N ALA A 294 23.18 -12.38 1.90
CA ALA A 294 24.38 -13.18 2.14
C ALA A 294 24.28 -13.88 3.50
N TYR A 295 24.57 -15.18 3.51
CA TYR A 295 24.48 -16.03 4.69
C TYR A 295 25.77 -16.83 4.88
N GLN A 296 26.11 -17.08 6.13
CA GLN A 296 26.93 -18.22 6.50
C GLN A 296 26.06 -19.47 6.48
N ILE A 297 26.54 -20.53 5.85
CA ILE A 297 25.84 -21.81 5.76
C ILE A 297 26.54 -22.86 6.62
N THR A 298 25.75 -23.63 7.35
CA THR A 298 26.23 -24.84 8.06
C THR A 298 25.30 -26.01 7.75
N GLY A 299 25.85 -27.23 7.74
CA GLY A 299 25.16 -28.40 7.22
C GLY A 299 25.14 -28.46 5.69
N GLY A 300 24.44 -29.45 5.12
CA GLY A 300 24.41 -29.67 3.68
C GLY A 300 25.69 -30.33 3.12
N PRO A 301 25.95 -30.16 1.82
CA PRO A 301 27.13 -30.70 1.15
C PRO A 301 28.45 -30.23 1.77
N ALA A 302 29.43 -31.13 1.83
CA ALA A 302 30.73 -30.85 2.44
C ALA A 302 31.45 -29.65 1.78
N GLY A 303 31.99 -28.76 2.62
CA GLY A 303 32.84 -27.64 2.19
C GLY A 303 32.10 -26.33 1.89
N LEU A 304 30.77 -26.30 1.94
CA LEU A 304 29.99 -25.06 1.82
C LEU A 304 30.08 -24.22 3.10
N ASN A 305 30.56 -22.98 2.96
CA ASN A 305 30.71 -22.06 4.09
C ASN A 305 29.90 -20.77 3.92
N LEU A 306 29.65 -20.37 2.67
CA LEU A 306 28.90 -19.17 2.32
C LEU A 306 27.71 -19.51 1.43
N PHE A 307 26.64 -18.75 1.57
CA PHE A 307 25.40 -18.95 0.81
C PHE A 307 24.79 -17.63 0.35
N THR A 308 24.27 -17.64 -0.87
CA THR A 308 23.48 -16.55 -1.47
C THR A 308 22.24 -17.12 -2.15
N ASN A 309 21.26 -16.24 -2.40
CA ASN A 309 20.16 -16.49 -3.32
C ASN A 309 20.10 -15.34 -4.32
N THR A 310 20.81 -15.51 -5.44
CA THR A 310 20.95 -14.53 -6.52
C THR A 310 20.61 -15.16 -7.87
N GLU A 311 20.24 -14.32 -8.84
CA GLU A 311 19.86 -14.75 -10.18
C GLU A 311 21.05 -15.26 -10.99
N SER A 312 22.25 -14.72 -10.76
CA SER A 312 23.48 -15.17 -11.41
C SER A 312 24.61 -15.51 -10.42
N ALA A 313 25.60 -16.25 -10.90
CA ALA A 313 26.79 -16.59 -10.13
C ALA A 313 27.74 -15.40 -9.93
N THR A 314 27.75 -14.44 -10.85
CA THR A 314 28.49 -13.18 -10.70
C THR A 314 27.93 -12.38 -9.55
N ASP A 315 26.59 -12.23 -9.50
CA ASP A 315 25.91 -11.51 -8.42
C ASP A 315 26.14 -12.16 -7.06
N ALA A 316 26.24 -13.50 -7.01
CA ALA A 316 26.55 -14.23 -5.77
C ALA A 316 27.90 -13.79 -5.19
N VAL A 317 28.93 -13.74 -6.04
CA VAL A 317 30.30 -13.35 -5.65
C VAL A 317 30.34 -11.88 -5.24
N GLU A 318 29.71 -10.99 -6.01
CA GLU A 318 29.65 -9.56 -5.70
C GLU A 318 28.89 -9.29 -4.41
N LYS A 319 27.79 -10.03 -4.14
CA LYS A 319 27.04 -9.89 -2.90
C LYS A 319 27.85 -10.32 -1.69
N LEU A 320 28.63 -11.39 -1.77
CA LEU A 320 29.50 -11.81 -0.67
C LEU A 320 30.62 -10.80 -0.41
N LYS A 321 31.21 -10.23 -1.46
CA LYS A 321 32.22 -9.16 -1.33
C LYS A 321 31.63 -7.90 -0.68
N SER A 322 30.45 -7.46 -1.11
CA SER A 322 29.77 -6.30 -0.50
C SER A 322 29.35 -6.55 0.95
N ALA A 323 29.12 -7.82 1.33
CA ALA A 323 28.93 -8.24 2.72
C ALA A 323 30.26 -8.37 3.51
N GLY A 324 31.38 -7.89 2.98
CA GLY A 324 32.68 -7.86 3.65
C GLY A 324 33.41 -9.20 3.70
N GLN A 325 33.00 -10.20 2.89
CA GLN A 325 33.66 -11.50 2.86
C GLN A 325 34.86 -11.49 1.91
N SER A 326 36.00 -11.96 2.41
CA SER A 326 37.17 -12.28 1.57
C SER A 326 36.99 -13.68 0.99
N LEU A 327 36.97 -13.80 -0.34
CA LEU A 327 36.79 -15.07 -1.05
C LEU A 327 38.16 -15.61 -1.46
N GLU A 328 38.61 -16.66 -0.79
CA GLU A 328 39.89 -17.32 -1.06
C GLU A 328 39.73 -18.48 -2.05
N SER A 329 40.83 -18.97 -2.63
CA SER A 329 40.81 -20.01 -3.68
C SER A 329 40.16 -21.34 -3.26
N GLY A 330 40.07 -21.60 -1.95
CA GLY A 330 39.41 -22.78 -1.37
C GLY A 330 37.93 -22.59 -1.02
N THR A 331 37.39 -21.38 -1.13
CA THR A 331 36.00 -21.08 -0.74
C THR A 331 35.02 -21.71 -1.72
N ILE A 332 34.07 -22.47 -1.19
CA ILE A 332 32.92 -23.01 -1.93
C ILE A 332 31.68 -22.24 -1.47
N ILE A 333 30.97 -21.67 -2.44
CA ILE A 333 29.79 -20.84 -2.25
C ILE A 333 28.57 -21.66 -2.69
N GLY A 334 27.49 -21.63 -1.92
CA GLY A 334 26.20 -22.16 -2.33
C GLY A 334 25.32 -21.04 -2.87
N ASN A 335 24.84 -21.16 -4.10
CA ASN A 335 23.76 -20.31 -4.61
C ASN A 335 22.47 -21.14 -4.66
N GLY A 336 21.49 -20.79 -3.82
CA GLY A 336 20.26 -21.57 -3.68
C GLY A 336 19.05 -20.88 -4.27
N LYS A 337 18.17 -21.66 -4.90
CA LYS A 337 16.88 -21.21 -5.45
C LYS A 337 15.77 -22.16 -5.02
N ILE A 338 14.62 -21.62 -4.61
CA ILE A 338 13.41 -22.42 -4.43
C ILE A 338 12.59 -22.41 -5.72
N GLU A 339 12.21 -23.60 -6.17
CA GLU A 339 11.24 -23.78 -7.24
C GLU A 339 9.92 -24.30 -6.65
N ILE A 340 8.86 -23.51 -6.80
CA ILE A 340 7.51 -23.89 -6.38
C ILE A 340 6.85 -24.62 -7.55
N LEU A 341 6.74 -25.94 -7.45
CA LEU A 341 6.21 -26.80 -8.52
C LEU A 341 4.70 -27.02 -8.39
N GLY A 342 4.00 -26.12 -7.69
CA GLY A 342 2.55 -26.15 -7.49
C GLY A 342 2.07 -27.45 -6.83
N LYS A 343 1.63 -28.42 -7.64
CA LYS A 343 1.08 -29.70 -7.16
C LYS A 343 2.16 -30.66 -6.64
N GLU A 344 3.41 -30.52 -7.07
CA GLU A 344 4.52 -31.41 -6.68
C GLU A 344 5.31 -30.92 -5.45
N GLY A 345 4.86 -29.86 -4.79
CA GLY A 345 5.54 -29.24 -3.65
C GLY A 345 6.61 -28.24 -4.08
N SER A 346 7.67 -28.14 -3.27
CA SER A 346 8.76 -27.19 -3.45
C SER A 346 10.10 -27.93 -3.54
N ARG A 347 10.97 -27.54 -4.46
CA ARG A 347 12.35 -28.04 -4.56
C ARG A 347 13.34 -26.94 -4.22
N PHE A 348 14.43 -27.31 -3.56
CA PHE A 348 15.57 -26.45 -3.32
C PHE A 348 16.72 -26.87 -4.25
N LEU A 349 16.99 -26.02 -5.23
CA LEU A 349 18.12 -26.13 -6.15
C LEU A 349 19.32 -25.45 -5.49
N LEU A 350 20.39 -26.21 -5.23
CA LEU A 350 21.63 -25.70 -4.67
C LEU A 350 22.76 -25.85 -5.69
N THR A 351 23.22 -24.72 -6.22
CA THR A 351 24.36 -24.65 -7.11
C THR A 351 25.62 -24.34 -6.30
N GLN A 352 26.63 -25.19 -6.40
CA GLN A 352 27.94 -24.94 -5.81
C GLN A 352 28.80 -24.14 -6.78
N LEU A 353 29.32 -23.02 -6.32
CA LEU A 353 30.22 -22.14 -7.04
C LEU A 353 31.60 -22.15 -6.38
N ASP A 354 32.65 -21.94 -7.15
CA ASP A 354 33.95 -21.55 -6.59
C ASP A 354 34.02 -20.05 -6.29
N PHE A 355 35.16 -19.61 -5.76
CA PHE A 355 35.43 -18.21 -5.41
C PHE A 355 35.35 -17.22 -6.58
N GLN A 356 35.36 -17.71 -7.83
CA GLN A 356 35.20 -16.89 -9.04
C GLN A 356 33.77 -16.93 -9.60
N GLY A 357 32.86 -17.66 -8.97
CA GLY A 357 31.49 -17.82 -9.45
C GLY A 357 31.35 -18.89 -10.54
N LYS A 358 32.35 -19.77 -10.72
CA LYS A 358 32.23 -20.88 -11.67
C LYS A 358 31.47 -22.04 -11.02
N GLU A 359 30.46 -22.52 -11.72
CA GLU A 359 29.68 -23.68 -11.30
C GLU A 359 30.54 -24.95 -11.20
N ARG A 360 30.41 -25.65 -10.07
CA ARG A 360 31.04 -26.95 -9.80
C ARG A 360 30.05 -28.10 -9.82
N SER A 361 28.88 -27.91 -9.22
CA SER A 361 27.83 -28.92 -9.15
C SER A 361 26.47 -28.29 -8.87
N VAL A 362 25.41 -29.03 -9.21
CA VAL A 362 24.03 -28.64 -8.95
C VAL A 362 23.31 -29.80 -8.29
N GLN A 363 22.64 -29.54 -7.19
CA GLN A 363 21.93 -30.55 -6.40
C GLN A 363 20.49 -30.11 -6.18
N ASN A 364 19.59 -31.09 -6.18
CA ASN A 364 18.15 -30.88 -6.01
C ASN A 364 17.69 -31.58 -4.75
N TYR A 365 17.02 -30.84 -3.88
CA TYR A 365 16.49 -31.35 -2.64
C TYR A 365 14.99 -31.11 -2.54
N GLU A 366 14.27 -32.06 -1.96
CA GLU A 366 12.87 -31.83 -1.61
C GLU A 366 12.81 -31.06 -0.30
N ILE A 367 12.05 -29.95 -0.26
CA ILE A 367 11.89 -29.16 0.95
C ILE A 367 10.84 -29.83 1.86
N LYS A 368 11.26 -30.27 3.05
CA LYS A 368 10.34 -30.80 4.07
C LYS A 368 9.80 -29.71 4.98
N SER A 369 10.63 -28.74 5.33
CA SER A 369 10.19 -27.56 6.09
C SER A 369 11.24 -26.44 6.06
N ILE A 370 10.76 -25.19 6.14
CA ILE A 370 11.59 -24.00 6.38
C ILE A 370 11.13 -23.36 7.68
N VAL A 371 12.08 -23.11 8.58
CA VAL A 371 11.84 -22.42 9.85
C VAL A 371 12.75 -21.21 9.91
N ALA A 372 12.23 -20.06 10.33
CA ALA A 372 13.05 -18.90 10.62
C ALA A 372 13.56 -18.94 12.06
N GLU A 373 14.77 -18.42 12.28
CA GLU A 373 15.42 -18.30 13.59
C GLU A 373 16.05 -16.91 13.72
N GLU A 374 16.09 -16.35 14.94
CA GLU A 374 16.85 -15.14 15.18
C GLU A 374 18.32 -15.54 15.36
N SER A 375 19.17 -15.13 14.41
CA SER A 375 20.60 -15.49 14.41
C SER A 375 21.40 -14.41 13.69
N GLY A 376 22.69 -14.27 14.03
CA GLY A 376 23.56 -13.25 13.42
C GLY A 376 23.07 -11.80 13.58
N GLY A 377 22.20 -11.53 14.57
CA GLY A 377 21.56 -10.22 14.75
C GLY A 377 20.47 -9.89 13.72
N SER A 378 19.93 -10.88 13.00
CA SER A 378 18.86 -10.71 12.00
C SER A 378 18.02 -11.99 11.89
N VAL A 379 17.27 -12.16 10.79
CA VAL A 379 16.48 -13.36 10.48
C VAL A 379 17.32 -14.36 9.70
N GLY A 380 17.61 -15.51 10.32
CA GLY A 380 18.20 -16.68 9.67
C GLY A 380 17.17 -17.78 9.42
N PHE A 381 17.62 -18.86 8.78
CA PHE A 381 16.74 -19.94 8.34
C PHE A 381 17.33 -21.32 8.61
N ARG A 382 16.46 -22.27 8.95
CA ARG A 382 16.76 -23.70 9.04
C ARG A 382 15.89 -24.45 8.03
N PHE A 383 16.56 -25.11 7.09
CA PHE A 383 15.95 -25.94 6.08
C PHE A 383 16.10 -27.40 6.47
N LYS A 384 14.97 -28.09 6.62
CA LYS A 384 14.95 -29.55 6.65
C LYS A 384 14.67 -30.03 5.23
N LEU A 385 15.68 -30.67 4.64
CA LEU A 385 15.62 -31.28 3.32
C LEU A 385 15.44 -32.81 3.47
N ASP A 386 15.12 -33.50 2.39
CA ASP A 386 14.96 -34.96 2.37
C ASP A 386 16.21 -35.73 2.83
N GLN A 387 17.41 -35.21 2.54
CA GLN A 387 18.68 -35.90 2.78
C GLN A 387 19.61 -35.20 3.77
N THR A 388 19.32 -33.94 4.11
CA THR A 388 20.21 -33.12 4.94
C THR A 388 19.44 -32.00 5.63
N GLU A 389 20.10 -31.35 6.58
CA GLU A 389 19.65 -30.09 7.16
C GLU A 389 20.65 -28.99 6.79
N ILE A 390 20.15 -27.79 6.54
CA ILE A 390 20.95 -26.60 6.25
C ILE A 390 20.51 -25.48 7.18
N VAL A 391 21.48 -24.79 7.80
CA VAL A 391 21.23 -23.60 8.61
C VAL A 391 21.94 -22.41 7.97
N LEU A 392 21.17 -21.35 7.71
CA LEU A 392 21.59 -20.09 7.11
C LEU A 392 21.58 -19.02 8.20
N THR A 393 22.76 -18.55 8.58
CA THR A 393 22.93 -17.43 9.52
C THR A 393 23.24 -16.17 8.72
N PRO A 394 22.45 -15.09 8.83
CA PRO A 394 22.65 -13.90 8.02
C PRO A 394 24.00 -13.24 8.38
N LEU A 395 24.77 -12.88 7.36
CA LEU A 395 26.02 -12.12 7.53
C LEU A 395 25.75 -10.63 7.67
N VAL A 396 24.70 -10.17 7.00
CA VAL A 396 24.19 -8.80 7.02
C VAL A 396 22.66 -8.82 6.98
N VAL A 397 22.03 -7.78 7.50
CA VAL A 397 20.57 -7.57 7.34
C VAL A 397 20.26 -7.48 5.84
N SER A 398 19.28 -8.24 5.35
CA SER A 398 18.90 -8.23 3.93
C SER A 398 18.20 -6.94 3.53
N ASP A 399 18.29 -6.57 2.26
CA ASP A 399 17.74 -5.31 1.74
C ASP A 399 16.22 -5.23 1.95
N TYR A 400 15.53 -6.36 1.84
CA TYR A 400 14.11 -6.48 2.16
C TYR A 400 13.79 -6.13 3.62
N LEU A 401 14.61 -6.57 4.57
CA LEU A 401 14.46 -6.25 6.00
C LEU A 401 14.97 -4.83 6.36
N LEU A 402 15.67 -4.17 5.44
CA LEU A 402 16.06 -2.75 5.58
C LEU A 402 14.96 -1.80 5.11
N ALA A 403 13.95 -2.26 4.36
CA ALA A 403 12.89 -1.37 3.86
C ALA A 403 12.07 -0.74 4.98
N SER A 404 11.97 -1.40 6.13
CA SER A 404 11.27 -0.90 7.32
C SER A 404 11.60 -1.72 8.58
N GLY A 405 10.91 -1.47 9.70
CA GLY A 405 11.02 -2.30 10.91
C GLY A 405 12.34 -2.12 11.67
N GLN A 406 12.83 -3.19 12.31
CA GLN A 406 14.07 -3.16 13.11
C GLN A 406 15.30 -2.84 12.25
N GLY A 407 15.46 -3.53 11.11
CA GLY A 407 16.64 -3.37 10.26
C GLY A 407 16.79 -1.95 9.73
N PHE A 408 15.68 -1.32 9.36
CA PHE A 408 15.70 0.10 9.00
C PHE A 408 16.11 1.00 10.16
N LYS A 409 15.60 0.77 11.38
CA LYS A 409 15.99 1.57 12.57
C LYS A 409 17.47 1.46 12.89
N GLU A 410 18.02 0.25 12.84
CA GLU A 410 19.44 0.00 13.06
C GLU A 410 20.30 0.68 11.98
N PHE A 411 19.88 0.59 10.72
CA PHE A 411 20.53 1.31 9.62
C PHE A 411 20.48 2.82 9.82
N LEU A 412 19.34 3.40 10.18
CA LEU A 412 19.24 4.85 10.46
C LEU A 412 20.16 5.31 11.61
N ALA A 413 20.45 4.44 12.57
CA ALA A 413 21.36 4.74 13.67
C ALA A 413 22.82 4.81 13.23
N THR A 414 23.21 4.15 12.14
CA THR A 414 24.59 4.23 11.60
C THR A 414 24.83 5.48 10.76
N ILE A 415 23.76 6.14 10.30
CA ILE A 415 23.85 7.35 9.47
C ILE A 415 24.12 8.58 10.36
N PRO A 416 25.13 9.41 10.03
CA PRO A 416 25.42 10.64 10.76
C PRO A 416 24.20 11.56 10.92
N ASN A 417 24.15 12.30 12.02
CA ASN A 417 23.07 13.27 12.29
C ASN A 417 23.29 14.63 11.60
N ASP A 418 24.47 14.86 11.01
CA ASP A 418 24.76 16.05 10.23
C ASP A 418 24.79 15.71 8.74
N TYR A 419 23.88 16.32 7.98
CA TYR A 419 23.79 16.11 6.53
C TYR A 419 25.04 16.61 5.79
N LYS A 420 25.81 17.56 6.35
CA LYS A 420 27.07 18.03 5.77
C LYS A 420 28.17 16.97 5.83
N GLU A 421 28.21 16.20 6.93
CA GLU A 421 29.12 15.06 7.06
C GLU A 421 28.80 13.97 6.03
N ILE A 422 27.51 13.70 5.83
CA ILE A 422 27.05 12.75 4.81
C ILE A 422 27.51 13.17 3.41
N LEU A 423 27.27 14.44 3.03
CA LEU A 423 27.65 14.97 1.71
C LEU A 423 29.16 14.98 1.48
N LYS A 424 29.95 15.19 2.54
CA LYS A 424 31.42 15.22 2.45
C LYS A 424 32.03 13.84 2.23
N ASN A 425 31.47 12.81 2.85
CA ASN A 425 32.09 11.48 2.95
C ASN A 425 31.53 10.46 1.95
N ASN A 426 30.58 10.86 1.10
CA ASN A 426 29.89 9.94 0.18
C ASN A 426 29.82 10.52 -1.24
N SER A 427 29.61 9.64 -2.23
CA SER A 427 29.20 10.07 -3.57
C SER A 427 27.86 10.82 -3.50
N TYR A 428 27.59 11.71 -4.46
CA TYR A 428 26.39 12.55 -4.44
C TYR A 428 25.08 11.73 -4.34
N ASN A 429 24.94 10.69 -5.17
CA ASN A 429 23.74 9.82 -5.12
C ASN A 429 23.64 9.04 -3.80
N LYS A 430 24.77 8.58 -3.24
CA LYS A 430 24.77 7.93 -1.93
C LYS A 430 24.36 8.90 -0.83
N ALA A 431 24.84 10.14 -0.88
CA ALA A 431 24.44 11.17 0.04
C ALA A 431 22.93 11.48 -0.06
N LEU A 432 22.35 11.52 -1.27
CA LEU A 432 20.91 11.67 -1.47
C LEU A 432 20.11 10.58 -0.75
N VAL A 433 20.46 9.31 -0.93
CA VAL A 433 19.81 8.18 -0.25
C VAL A 433 19.89 8.34 1.27
N LEU A 434 21.10 8.56 1.81
CA LEU A 434 21.32 8.67 3.25
C LEU A 434 20.60 9.87 3.87
N ILE A 435 20.57 11.01 3.18
CA ILE A 435 19.84 12.20 3.62
C ILE A 435 18.32 11.95 3.56
N ALA A 436 17.83 11.34 2.49
CA ALA A 436 16.41 11.01 2.32
C ALA A 436 15.89 10.14 3.47
N VAL A 437 16.58 9.04 3.77
CA VAL A 437 16.14 8.12 4.84
C VAL A 437 16.27 8.75 6.24
N LYS A 438 17.26 9.62 6.46
CA LYS A 438 17.57 10.18 7.78
C LYS A 438 16.74 11.42 8.12
N PHE A 439 16.48 12.28 7.13
CA PHE A 439 15.87 13.59 7.33
C PHE A 439 14.54 13.77 6.58
N GLY A 440 14.22 12.91 5.62
CA GLY A 440 12.99 12.95 4.86
C GLY A 440 11.80 12.35 5.62
N ALA A 441 10.61 12.82 5.29
CA ALA A 441 9.33 12.23 5.69
C ALA A 441 8.87 11.24 4.61
N GLY A 442 8.58 10.01 4.99
CA GLY A 442 8.18 8.96 4.04
C GLY A 442 8.69 7.59 4.45
N GLY A 443 8.81 6.69 3.49
CA GLY A 443 9.20 5.32 3.72
C GLY A 443 8.99 4.44 2.50
N PHE A 444 8.82 3.15 2.74
CA PHE A 444 8.46 2.20 1.69
C PHE A 444 7.02 2.43 1.21
N ASP A 445 6.86 2.71 -0.07
CA ASP A 445 5.57 2.85 -0.75
C ASP A 445 5.17 1.50 -1.35
N GLU A 446 4.19 0.83 -0.74
CA GLU A 446 3.74 -0.51 -1.15
C GLU A 446 3.18 -0.57 -2.57
N LEU A 447 2.60 0.53 -3.07
CA LEU A 447 2.02 0.60 -4.41
C LEU A 447 3.11 0.56 -5.47
N THR A 448 4.14 1.38 -5.30
CA THR A 448 5.25 1.52 -6.25
C THR A 448 6.42 0.57 -5.99
N GLY A 449 6.50 -0.05 -4.81
CA GLY A 449 7.61 -0.91 -4.39
C GLY A 449 8.94 -0.16 -4.21
N LYS A 450 8.89 1.17 -4.12
CA LYS A 450 10.06 2.04 -3.97
C LYS A 450 10.06 2.69 -2.59
N MET A 451 11.25 3.02 -2.13
CA MET A 451 11.42 3.96 -1.03
C MET A 451 11.11 5.36 -1.57
N LYS A 452 10.21 6.10 -0.93
CA LYS A 452 9.87 7.48 -1.28
C LYS A 452 9.92 8.36 -0.05
N TYR A 453 10.67 9.43 -0.16
CA TYR A 453 10.85 10.42 0.90
C TYR A 453 10.66 11.82 0.35
N SER A 454 9.93 12.65 1.10
CA SER A 454 9.83 14.08 0.88
C SER A 454 10.72 14.83 1.89
N ILE A 455 11.53 15.76 1.40
CA ILE A 455 12.27 16.71 2.22
C ILE A 455 11.62 18.09 2.07
N PRO A 456 10.77 18.51 3.03
CA PRO A 456 10.07 19.79 2.94
C PRO A 456 11.02 20.96 3.19
N SER A 457 11.10 21.88 2.21
CA SER A 457 11.94 23.08 2.29
C SER A 457 11.57 23.97 3.49
N SER A 458 10.30 24.01 3.91
CA SER A 458 9.85 24.74 5.11
C SER A 458 10.61 24.40 6.39
N THR A 459 11.04 23.15 6.55
CA THR A 459 11.71 22.68 7.76
C THR A 459 13.17 22.30 7.52
N ARG A 460 13.54 22.03 6.26
CA ARG A 460 14.84 21.51 5.85
C ARG A 460 15.47 22.30 4.72
N TYR A 461 15.15 23.59 4.60
CA TYR A 461 15.67 24.50 3.56
C TYR A 461 17.17 24.35 3.33
N TRP A 462 17.98 24.40 4.39
CA TRP A 462 19.43 24.33 4.29
C TRP A 462 19.94 22.98 3.77
N THR A 463 19.21 21.89 4.02
CA THR A 463 19.51 20.58 3.45
C THR A 463 19.20 20.58 1.95
N VAL A 464 18.01 21.02 1.55
CA VAL A 464 17.60 21.13 0.14
C VAL A 464 18.56 22.01 -0.65
N LEU A 465 18.94 23.16 -0.08
CA LEU A 465 19.90 24.09 -0.68
C LEU A 465 21.25 23.43 -0.93
N GLU A 466 21.78 22.67 0.02
CA GLU A 466 23.09 22.02 -0.11
C GLU A 466 23.04 20.85 -1.09
N LEU A 467 21.93 20.13 -1.19
CA LEU A 467 21.72 19.13 -2.25
C LEU A 467 21.82 19.78 -3.63
N VAL A 468 21.10 20.89 -3.84
CA VAL A 468 21.19 21.65 -5.10
C VAL A 468 22.63 22.15 -5.34
N ARG A 469 23.23 22.85 -4.36
CA ARG A 469 24.56 23.49 -4.51
C ARG A 469 25.72 22.54 -4.74
N LEU A 470 25.62 21.31 -4.24
CA LEU A 470 26.65 20.28 -4.38
C LEU A 470 26.34 19.30 -5.52
N HIS A 471 25.28 19.53 -6.28
CA HIS A 471 24.99 18.75 -7.47
C HIS A 471 26.16 18.86 -8.48
N PRO A 472 26.60 17.75 -9.11
CA PRO A 472 27.75 17.75 -10.03
C PRO A 472 27.64 18.76 -11.19
N ASN A 473 26.41 19.06 -11.61
CA ASN A 473 26.13 20.03 -12.68
C ASN A 473 26.01 21.49 -12.20
N ILE A 474 26.41 21.81 -10.96
CA ILE A 474 26.47 23.19 -10.46
C ILE A 474 27.92 23.67 -10.33
N THR A 475 28.18 24.87 -10.86
CA THR A 475 29.44 25.59 -10.65
C THR A 475 29.23 26.71 -9.62
N ARG A 476 30.04 26.72 -8.56
CA ARG A 476 29.97 27.73 -7.51
C ARG A 476 30.91 28.91 -7.80
N THR A 477 30.38 30.13 -7.80
CA THR A 477 31.19 31.36 -7.84
C THR A 477 31.37 31.98 -6.46
N GLY A 478 30.54 31.58 -5.50
CA GLY A 478 30.65 31.93 -4.08
C GLY A 478 29.84 30.97 -3.21
N ASP A 479 29.65 31.34 -1.94
CA ASP A 479 28.86 30.51 -1.03
C ASP A 479 27.36 30.56 -1.34
N TYR A 480 26.86 31.67 -1.88
CA TYR A 480 25.44 31.90 -2.10
C TYR A 480 25.10 32.27 -3.55
N SER A 481 25.98 31.94 -4.49
CA SER A 481 25.75 32.17 -5.93
C SER A 481 26.61 31.26 -6.81
N GLY A 482 26.15 31.05 -8.04
CA GLY A 482 26.88 30.30 -9.04
C GLY A 482 26.13 30.21 -10.37
N SER A 483 26.57 29.27 -11.20
CA SER A 483 25.99 28.94 -12.51
C SER A 483 25.75 27.45 -12.63
N PHE A 484 25.09 27.05 -13.70
CA PHE A 484 24.88 25.66 -14.07
C PHE A 484 25.88 25.24 -15.15
N ALA A 485 26.25 23.95 -15.18
CA ALA A 485 27.18 23.41 -16.16
C ALA A 485 26.64 23.56 -17.59
N ASP A 486 25.34 23.31 -17.76
CA ASP A 486 24.60 23.75 -18.94
C ASP A 486 23.85 25.03 -18.61
N ASN A 487 24.24 26.10 -19.28
CA ASN A 487 23.72 27.43 -19.00
C ASN A 487 22.55 27.82 -19.92
N SER A 488 21.93 26.84 -20.59
CA SER A 488 20.76 27.07 -21.44
C SER A 488 19.57 26.16 -21.09
N TYR A 489 18.35 26.67 -21.23
CA TYR A 489 17.12 25.93 -20.95
C TYR A 489 15.99 26.36 -21.87
N GLU A 490 15.30 25.39 -22.47
CA GLU A 490 14.11 25.64 -23.27
C GLU A 490 12.87 25.42 -22.40
N SER A 491 12.15 26.51 -22.15
CA SER A 491 10.88 26.50 -21.42
C SER A 491 9.71 26.64 -22.39
N LYS A 492 8.47 26.50 -21.89
CA LYS A 492 7.26 26.79 -22.66
C LYS A 492 7.17 28.23 -23.19
N GLN A 493 7.92 29.17 -22.61
CA GLN A 493 7.93 30.58 -23.00
C GLN A 493 9.04 30.93 -24.00
N GLY A 494 9.96 30.00 -24.26
CA GLY A 494 11.14 30.18 -25.11
C GLY A 494 12.43 29.81 -24.37
N ARG A 495 13.55 30.11 -25.03
CA ARG A 495 14.89 29.71 -24.59
C ARG A 495 15.49 30.74 -23.63
N TYR A 496 16.06 30.25 -22.54
CA TYR A 496 16.87 31.02 -21.59
C TYR A 496 18.33 30.62 -21.71
N THR A 497 19.22 31.61 -21.56
CA THR A 497 20.69 31.43 -21.59
C THR A 497 21.35 32.13 -20.39
N ASP A 498 22.65 31.88 -20.16
CA ASP A 498 23.43 32.40 -19.03
C ASP A 498 22.76 32.10 -17.68
N LEU A 499 22.26 30.87 -17.47
CA LEU A 499 21.58 30.51 -16.23
C LEU A 499 22.49 30.64 -14.99
N LYS A 500 22.00 31.37 -13.97
CA LYS A 500 22.68 31.57 -12.69
C LYS A 500 21.72 31.33 -11.54
N TRP A 501 22.26 30.90 -10.41
CA TRP A 501 21.53 30.77 -9.17
C TRP A 501 22.09 31.70 -8.10
N ARG A 502 21.23 32.13 -7.18
CA ARG A 502 21.63 32.86 -5.98
C ARG A 502 20.71 32.57 -4.80
N GLN A 503 21.23 32.78 -3.60
CA GLN A 503 20.54 32.48 -2.36
C GLN A 503 20.55 33.66 -1.36
N PRO A 504 19.69 34.68 -1.54
CA PRO A 504 19.45 35.68 -0.49
C PRO A 504 18.53 35.13 0.62
N LYS A 505 18.88 35.34 1.89
CA LYS A 505 17.91 35.33 3.02
C LYS A 505 16.89 34.17 3.03
N GLY A 506 17.32 32.92 2.86
CA GLY A 506 16.42 31.77 2.94
C GLY A 506 15.53 31.57 1.70
N GLN A 507 15.92 32.14 0.55
CA GLN A 507 15.23 32.04 -0.72
C GLN A 507 16.21 31.64 -1.82
N PHE A 508 15.88 30.63 -2.63
CA PHE A 508 16.71 30.19 -3.75
C PHE A 508 16.10 30.64 -5.07
N TYR A 509 16.87 31.38 -5.85
CA TYR A 509 16.45 31.94 -7.13
C TYR A 509 17.26 31.36 -8.28
N ILE A 510 16.60 31.16 -9.42
CA ILE A 510 17.24 30.94 -10.72
C ILE A 510 16.96 32.15 -11.60
N SER A 511 17.99 32.62 -12.29
CA SER A 511 17.90 33.73 -13.23
C SER A 511 18.51 33.36 -14.58
N GLY A 512 17.90 33.82 -15.66
CA GLY A 512 18.34 33.57 -17.02
C GLY A 512 18.05 34.77 -17.93
N GLN A 513 18.79 34.88 -19.02
CA GLN A 513 18.52 35.85 -20.07
C GLN A 513 17.64 35.21 -21.13
N TYR A 514 16.48 35.81 -21.39
CA TYR A 514 15.58 35.34 -22.44
C TYR A 514 16.22 35.57 -23.82
N SER A 515 16.20 34.53 -24.65
CA SER A 515 16.67 34.54 -26.03
C SER A 515 15.51 34.08 -26.92
N PRO A 516 14.79 34.99 -27.60
CA PRO A 516 13.84 34.56 -28.62
C PRO A 516 14.56 33.85 -29.76
N GLU A 517 13.84 33.00 -30.49
CA GLU A 517 14.38 32.25 -31.63
C GLU A 517 14.69 33.14 -32.85
N ASP A 518 14.18 34.37 -32.87
CA ASP A 518 14.42 35.35 -33.93
C ASP A 518 15.68 36.19 -33.64
N ASP A 519 16.54 36.27 -34.66
CA ASP A 519 17.87 36.91 -34.77
C ASP A 519 17.83 38.44 -34.58
N SER A 520 17.20 38.90 -33.50
CA SER A 520 17.06 40.30 -33.13
C SER A 520 18.14 40.66 -32.11
N ASP A 521 18.89 41.75 -32.38
CA ASP A 521 19.90 42.33 -31.47
C ASP A 521 19.31 42.90 -30.15
N VAL A 522 18.08 42.51 -29.80
CA VAL A 522 17.37 42.96 -28.61
C VAL A 522 17.87 42.17 -27.40
N LYS A 523 18.70 42.81 -26.57
CA LYS A 523 19.05 42.28 -25.26
C LYS A 523 17.84 42.37 -24.34
N TYR A 524 17.20 41.23 -24.08
CA TYR A 524 16.15 41.14 -23.08
C TYR A 524 16.74 41.22 -21.68
N ASP A 525 15.97 41.83 -20.78
CA ASP A 525 16.28 41.87 -19.36
C ASP A 525 16.33 40.46 -18.77
N ARG A 526 17.13 40.31 -17.72
CA ARG A 526 17.30 39.06 -17.01
C ARG A 526 16.03 38.76 -16.20
N THR A 527 15.40 37.62 -16.48
CA THR A 527 14.28 37.11 -15.70
C THR A 527 14.82 36.31 -14.51
N GLU A 528 14.09 36.33 -13.41
CA GLU A 528 14.44 35.59 -12.20
C GLU A 528 13.19 35.01 -11.54
N ASP A 529 13.25 33.73 -11.20
CA ASP A 529 12.19 32.99 -10.52
C ASP A 529 12.65 32.50 -9.14
N LEU A 530 11.76 32.60 -8.14
CA LEU A 530 11.93 32.00 -6.82
C LEU A 530 11.56 30.52 -6.91
N CYS A 531 12.52 29.62 -6.71
CA CYS A 531 12.25 28.18 -6.81
C CYS A 531 11.79 27.61 -5.46
N PHE A 532 12.50 27.87 -4.37
CA PHE A 532 12.10 27.40 -3.04
C PHE A 532 12.57 28.32 -1.92
N THR A 533 11.90 28.26 -0.77
CA THR A 533 12.17 29.15 0.36
C THR A 533 11.89 28.50 1.72
N GLU A 534 12.51 29.02 2.79
CA GLU A 534 12.30 28.59 4.19
C GLU A 534 10.84 28.68 4.65
N SER A 535 10.03 29.55 4.04
CA SER A 535 8.59 29.67 4.35
C SER A 535 7.69 28.98 3.32
N GLY A 536 8.27 28.22 2.39
CA GLY A 536 7.57 27.61 1.26
C GLY A 536 7.00 26.23 1.61
N SER A 537 6.06 25.74 0.79
CA SER A 537 5.53 24.38 0.88
C SER A 537 6.16 23.45 -0.17
N ASP A 538 7.37 23.77 -0.62
CA ASP A 538 8.03 23.07 -1.71
C ASP A 538 8.76 21.84 -1.15
N ASP A 539 8.51 20.66 -1.73
CA ASP A 539 9.07 19.40 -1.27
C ASP A 539 10.01 18.83 -2.33
N LEU A 540 11.21 18.41 -1.89
CA LEU A 540 12.10 17.60 -2.71
C LEU A 540 11.77 16.12 -2.46
N GLU A 541 11.14 15.48 -3.44
CA GLU A 541 10.90 14.04 -3.44
C GLU A 541 12.15 13.30 -3.91
N ILE A 542 12.57 12.30 -3.14
CA ILE A 542 13.68 11.40 -3.46
C ILE A 542 13.13 9.98 -3.43
N SER A 543 13.32 9.23 -4.52
CA SER A 543 12.87 7.85 -4.63
C SER A 543 13.92 6.91 -5.20
N PHE A 544 13.98 5.69 -4.67
CA PHE A 544 14.94 4.65 -5.06
C PHE A 544 14.40 3.26 -4.69
N SER A 545 14.97 2.21 -5.26
CA SER A 545 14.60 0.83 -4.89
C SER A 545 15.22 0.46 -3.53
N PRO A 546 14.60 -0.43 -2.72
CA PRO A 546 15.17 -0.80 -1.42
C PRO A 546 16.62 -1.31 -1.45
N SER A 547 17.03 -2.01 -2.52
CA SER A 547 18.42 -2.47 -2.70
C SER A 547 19.43 -1.34 -2.85
N GLU A 548 19.00 -0.15 -3.32
CA GLU A 548 19.88 1.01 -3.44
C GLU A 548 20.34 1.56 -2.08
N MET A 549 19.66 1.23 -0.96
CA MET A 549 20.02 1.74 0.37
C MET A 549 21.48 1.46 0.74
N ARG A 550 21.99 0.29 0.34
CA ARG A 550 23.36 -0.15 0.62
C ARG A 550 24.30 -0.11 -0.57
N SER A 551 23.81 0.22 -1.76
CA SER A 551 24.67 0.41 -2.94
C SER A 551 25.68 1.52 -2.68
N GLU A 552 26.93 1.33 -3.12
CA GLU A 552 27.96 2.38 -3.17
C GLU A 552 27.65 3.42 -4.26
N HIS A 553 26.92 2.98 -5.31
CA HIS A 553 26.55 3.78 -6.47
C HIS A 553 25.03 3.67 -6.71
N PRO A 554 24.19 4.24 -5.84
CA PRO A 554 22.76 4.05 -5.95
C PRO A 554 22.17 4.79 -7.15
N ASN A 555 21.17 4.17 -7.78
CA ASN A 555 20.30 4.86 -8.75
C ASN A 555 19.14 5.56 -8.01
N VAL A 556 19.06 6.89 -8.14
CA VAL A 556 18.15 7.72 -7.36
C VAL A 556 17.40 8.67 -8.30
N ARG A 557 16.08 8.69 -8.16
CA ARG A 557 15.24 9.69 -8.82
C ARG A 557 14.94 10.81 -7.84
N VAL A 558 15.14 12.05 -8.28
CA VAL A 558 14.86 13.26 -7.50
C VAL A 558 13.90 14.15 -8.27
N LEU A 559 12.93 14.73 -7.59
CA LEU A 559 11.95 15.61 -8.22
C LEU A 559 11.38 16.58 -7.19
N PHE A 560 11.25 17.85 -7.53
CA PHE A 560 10.46 18.78 -6.73
C PHE A 560 8.98 18.66 -7.09
N THR A 561 8.13 18.54 -6.07
CA THR A 561 6.69 18.22 -6.23
C THR A 561 5.83 19.35 -6.78
N LYS A 562 6.37 20.57 -6.92
CA LYS A 562 5.64 21.74 -7.37
C LYS A 562 5.96 22.07 -8.83
N GLU A 563 4.95 22.46 -9.60
CA GLU A 563 5.14 23.16 -10.87
C GLU A 563 5.73 24.54 -10.58
N PHE A 564 6.96 24.79 -11.02
CA PHE A 564 7.59 26.06 -10.74
C PHE A 564 7.22 27.13 -11.78
N GLY A 565 7.69 28.36 -11.56
CA GLY A 565 7.83 29.32 -12.65
C GLY A 565 8.78 28.78 -13.74
N ASN A 566 8.71 29.37 -14.93
CA ASN A 566 9.34 28.82 -16.14
C ASN A 566 10.85 28.57 -16.03
N LEU A 567 11.61 29.32 -15.22
CA LEU A 567 13.05 29.09 -15.04
C LEU A 567 13.36 27.99 -14.03
N CYS A 568 12.50 27.83 -13.02
CA CYS A 568 12.72 26.88 -11.93
C CYS A 568 12.38 25.44 -12.32
N ASP A 569 11.59 25.23 -13.38
CA ASP A 569 11.40 23.91 -14.00
C ASP A 569 12.73 23.30 -14.45
N TYR A 570 13.76 24.11 -14.71
CA TYR A 570 15.13 23.64 -14.97
C TYR A 570 15.64 22.69 -13.88
N LEU A 571 15.27 22.90 -12.61
CA LEU A 571 15.66 22.01 -11.52
C LEU A 571 15.14 20.59 -11.75
N ASN A 572 13.90 20.45 -12.21
CA ASN A 572 13.28 19.15 -12.45
C ASN A 572 13.68 18.55 -13.80
N SER A 573 13.73 19.37 -14.85
CA SER A 573 13.99 18.89 -16.22
C SER A 573 15.45 18.59 -16.50
N TYR A 574 16.38 19.30 -15.85
CA TYR A 574 17.80 19.23 -16.21
C TYR A 574 18.71 18.91 -15.02
N LEU A 575 18.51 19.57 -13.87
CA LEU A 575 19.38 19.35 -12.72
C LEU A 575 19.14 17.96 -12.09
N PHE A 576 17.89 17.66 -11.79
CA PHE A 576 17.45 16.38 -11.22
C PHE A 576 16.76 15.47 -12.23
N GLY A 577 16.62 15.93 -13.47
CA GLY A 577 16.03 15.17 -14.56
C GLY A 577 16.81 13.87 -14.74
N ALA A 578 16.15 12.75 -14.42
CA ALA A 578 16.62 11.45 -14.82
C ALA A 578 16.59 11.40 -16.35
N SER A 579 17.68 10.94 -16.95
CA SER A 579 17.62 10.23 -18.22
C SER A 579 16.42 9.28 -18.15
N GLU A 580 15.47 9.42 -19.07
CA GLU A 580 14.48 8.39 -19.32
C GLU A 580 15.25 7.11 -19.68
N GLU A 581 15.48 6.22 -18.70
CA GLU A 581 15.87 4.84 -19.00
C GLU A 581 14.64 4.15 -19.58
N GLY A 582 14.83 3.57 -20.77
CA GLY A 582 13.88 2.67 -21.42
C GLY A 582 13.85 1.26 -20.84
#